data_AF-A0A7Y7Y7W7-F1
#
_entry.id   AF-A0A7Y7Y7W7-F1
#
_cell.length_a   1.000
_cell.length_b   1.000
_cell.length_c   1.000
_cell.angle_alpha   90.00
_cell.angle_beta   90.00
_cell.angle_gamma   90.00
#
_symmetry.space_group_name_H-M   'P 1'
#
loop_
_entity.id
_entity.type
_entity.pdbx_description
1 polymer ?
#
loop_
_entity_poly.entity_id
_entity_poly.type
_entity_poly.pdbx_seq_one_letter_code
_entity_poly.pdbx_strand_id
1 'polypeptide(L)'
;MVLRTQAPTVNATPPTAAIELAVRTPGAVENAQVAVAPPGFTARAAQAASGMGQAFHRQCLAPAWKGMNAAGTAMYQGGVSAGNSIRHTAVQSWADTAANLPSGRSTLAAAGQTLQQMVTCGLPTYAREVAFMHTYSALAEGLAQKSPGGALALQAAISLATVASHVYVRQPRLDRLGAESTVAVRGHFALSERQWNALGADQQQARREQMQRDSRNVTRNQIAAEAIYLGLGALGAARGDGALSARILATQLRNVIYALSRETMQASLSMTGKHDDTKTHGVNEDNMALLGWAYGTMTLTMGFIQDSISPKTLPPGQTLSSPALTGADHQPLRGDALARSIQTLAGTRAAFNTVTAIIDGHLQKHFDTRQAGTTQQFEASLPLKDYGRLFDQSPARVAWTSLASAINMAMGELTRGGTTPALSSFLGNSGTALAMGLAYRTMNQTFQAHGSVRKAIDAPPPAATAVEPVQARIEAQAGMVNRRGNTRVARAALADDAV
;
A
#
# COMPACT_ATOMS: atom_id res chain seq x y z
N MET A 1 39.34 -40.38 -9.76
CA MET A 1 38.04 -40.96 -9.38
C MET A 1 36.98 -39.89 -9.59
N VAL A 2 36.22 -39.98 -10.68
CA VAL A 2 35.23 -38.96 -11.10
C VAL A 2 33.85 -39.43 -10.61
N LEU A 3 33.24 -38.66 -9.71
CA LEU A 3 31.88 -38.89 -9.22
C LEU A 3 30.86 -38.20 -10.14
N ARG A 4 30.07 -39.00 -10.86
CA ARG A 4 28.87 -38.56 -11.59
C ARG A 4 27.71 -38.45 -10.60
N THR A 5 27.09 -37.28 -10.50
CA THR A 5 25.78 -37.08 -9.87
C THR A 5 24.68 -37.18 -10.92
N GLN A 6 23.73 -38.09 -10.73
CA GLN A 6 22.50 -38.20 -11.53
C GLN A 6 21.52 -37.09 -11.14
N ALA A 7 20.85 -36.49 -12.12
CA ALA A 7 19.75 -35.55 -11.92
C ALA A 7 18.44 -36.30 -11.60
N PRO A 8 17.58 -35.79 -10.70
CA PRO A 8 16.30 -36.42 -10.39
C PRO A 8 15.26 -36.16 -11.49
N THR A 9 14.51 -37.20 -11.83
CA THR A 9 13.39 -37.23 -12.79
C THR A 9 12.17 -36.49 -12.24
N VAL A 10 11.61 -35.59 -13.05
CA VAL A 10 10.36 -34.87 -12.77
C VAL A 10 9.21 -35.65 -13.42
N ASN A 11 8.33 -36.25 -12.60
CA ASN A 11 7.09 -36.86 -13.10
C ASN A 11 6.06 -35.77 -13.44
N ALA A 12 5.64 -35.75 -14.71
CA ALA A 12 4.66 -34.82 -15.27
C ALA A 12 3.24 -35.39 -15.16
N THR A 13 2.60 -35.31 -13.98
CA THR A 13 1.13 -35.35 -13.90
C THR A 13 0.65 -34.66 -12.61
N PRO A 14 -0.24 -33.65 -12.67
CA PRO A 14 -0.83 -33.07 -11.47
C PRO A 14 -1.92 -34.00 -10.89
N PRO A 15 -2.02 -34.16 -9.56
CA PRO A 15 -3.10 -34.92 -8.94
C PRO A 15 -4.38 -34.08 -8.89
N THR A 16 -5.47 -34.67 -9.37
CA THR A 16 -6.83 -34.15 -9.24
C THR A 16 -7.33 -34.38 -7.80
N ALA A 17 -7.75 -33.34 -7.09
CA ALA A 17 -8.45 -33.49 -5.81
C ALA A 17 -9.71 -32.61 -5.79
N ALA A 18 -10.87 -33.27 -5.70
CA ALA A 18 -12.17 -32.65 -5.50
C ALA A 18 -12.27 -32.06 -4.08
N ILE A 19 -12.81 -30.85 -3.96
CA ILE A 19 -13.06 -30.18 -2.68
C ILE A 19 -14.52 -30.42 -2.32
N GLU A 20 -14.79 -31.21 -1.27
CA GLU A 20 -16.10 -31.27 -0.64
C GLU A 20 -16.31 -30.05 0.28
N LEU A 21 -17.40 -29.33 0.06
CA LEU A 21 -17.86 -28.22 0.91
C LEU A 21 -18.65 -28.76 2.11
N ALA A 22 -18.06 -28.68 3.31
CA ALA A 22 -18.79 -28.91 4.55
C ALA A 22 -19.57 -27.64 4.96
N VAL A 23 -20.89 -27.78 5.12
CA VAL A 23 -21.81 -26.73 5.59
C VAL A 23 -21.58 -26.46 7.08
N ARG A 24 -21.38 -25.19 7.48
CA ARG A 24 -21.24 -24.77 8.89
C ARG A 24 -22.47 -23.98 9.35
N THR A 25 -22.95 -24.27 10.57
CA THR A 25 -24.13 -23.66 11.20
C THR A 25 -23.83 -22.39 12.03
N PRO A 26 -24.83 -21.54 12.29
CA PRO A 26 -24.65 -20.15 12.77
C PRO A 26 -24.07 -19.97 14.18
N GLY A 27 -24.07 -21.00 15.03
CA GLY A 27 -23.57 -20.93 16.41
C GLY A 27 -22.04 -20.96 16.56
N ALA A 28 -21.29 -21.18 15.48
CA ALA A 28 -19.82 -21.29 15.52
C ALA A 28 -19.07 -19.95 15.37
N VAL A 29 -19.78 -18.82 15.30
CA VAL A 29 -19.21 -17.50 14.96
C VAL A 29 -18.78 -16.68 16.19
N GLU A 30 -19.31 -16.96 17.38
CA GLU A 30 -18.99 -16.21 18.62
C GLU A 30 -17.67 -16.60 19.29
N ASN A 31 -17.13 -17.78 18.96
CA ASN A 31 -15.80 -18.22 19.39
C ASN A 31 -14.88 -18.26 18.17
N ALA A 32 -14.43 -17.11 17.69
CA ALA A 32 -13.50 -17.01 16.57
C ALA A 32 -12.12 -17.61 16.94
N GLN A 33 -12.01 -18.94 16.95
CA GLN A 33 -10.74 -19.59 16.68
C GLN A 33 -10.27 -19.09 15.32
N VAL A 34 -9.08 -18.48 15.31
CA VAL A 34 -8.30 -18.19 14.09
C VAL A 34 -8.45 -19.41 13.19
N ALA A 35 -9.04 -19.24 12.00
CA ALA A 35 -9.27 -20.34 11.09
C ALA A 35 -7.97 -21.13 10.94
N VAL A 36 -7.98 -22.40 11.37
CA VAL A 36 -6.81 -23.27 11.31
C VAL A 36 -6.43 -23.37 9.84
N ALA A 37 -5.23 -22.86 9.50
CA ALA A 37 -4.73 -22.89 8.15
C ALA A 37 -4.72 -24.35 7.65
N PRO A 38 -5.21 -24.63 6.43
CA PRO A 38 -5.29 -26.00 5.94
C PRO A 38 -3.91 -26.68 5.97
N PRO A 39 -3.80 -28.00 6.20
CA PRO A 39 -2.52 -28.70 6.32
C PRO A 39 -1.59 -28.37 5.14
N GLY A 40 -0.37 -27.91 5.45
CA GLY A 40 0.63 -27.51 4.46
C GLY A 40 0.45 -26.12 3.85
N PHE A 41 -0.51 -25.29 4.31
CA PHE A 41 -0.71 -23.92 3.84
C PHE A 41 0.55 -23.06 3.96
N THR A 42 1.22 -23.09 5.12
CA THR A 42 2.45 -22.32 5.38
C THR A 42 3.60 -22.77 4.47
N ALA A 43 3.73 -24.07 4.22
CA ALA A 43 4.73 -24.62 3.30
C ALA A 43 4.44 -24.24 1.85
N ARG A 44 3.19 -24.34 1.39
CA ARG A 44 2.77 -23.92 0.04
C ARG A 44 2.89 -22.42 -0.16
N ALA A 45 2.55 -21.61 0.83
CA ALA A 45 2.73 -20.16 0.82
C ALA A 45 4.21 -19.78 0.76
N ALA A 46 5.07 -20.42 1.57
CA ALA A 46 6.51 -20.21 1.56
C ALA A 46 7.14 -20.64 0.22
N GLN A 47 6.71 -21.78 -0.34
CA GLN A 47 7.26 -22.33 -1.58
C GLN A 47 6.79 -21.56 -2.84
N ALA A 48 5.54 -21.09 -2.84
CA ALA A 48 5.02 -20.19 -3.87
C ALA A 48 5.67 -18.80 -3.78
N ALA A 49 5.84 -18.25 -2.58
CA ALA A 49 6.53 -16.98 -2.36
C ALA A 49 8.04 -17.07 -2.68
N SER A 50 8.72 -18.18 -2.38
CA SER A 50 10.12 -18.38 -2.74
C SER A 50 10.31 -18.60 -4.23
N GLY A 51 9.42 -19.35 -4.88
CA GLY A 51 9.45 -19.58 -6.34
C GLY A 51 9.18 -18.28 -7.12
N MET A 52 8.16 -17.51 -6.72
CA MET A 52 7.91 -16.18 -7.27
C MET A 52 9.04 -15.20 -6.93
N GLY A 53 9.58 -15.25 -5.71
CA GLY A 53 10.70 -14.41 -5.27
C GLY A 53 11.99 -14.65 -6.04
N GLN A 54 12.33 -15.91 -6.40
CA GLN A 54 13.51 -16.23 -7.20
C GLN A 54 13.35 -15.84 -8.68
N ALA A 55 12.17 -16.08 -9.26
CA ALA A 55 11.86 -15.65 -10.62
C ALA A 55 11.85 -14.12 -10.73
N PHE A 56 11.17 -13.43 -9.81
CA PHE A 56 11.16 -11.98 -9.68
C PHE A 56 12.56 -11.41 -9.40
N HIS A 57 13.37 -12.09 -8.58
CA HIS A 57 14.76 -11.66 -8.33
C HIS A 57 15.61 -11.68 -9.60
N ARG A 58 15.59 -12.80 -10.35
CA ARG A 58 16.37 -12.93 -11.60
C ARG A 58 15.84 -12.06 -12.74
N GLN A 59 14.52 -11.95 -12.89
CA GLN A 59 13.88 -11.35 -14.07
C GLN A 59 13.54 -9.88 -13.86
N CYS A 60 13.41 -9.40 -12.62
CA CYS A 60 12.94 -8.05 -12.31
C CYS A 60 13.88 -7.29 -11.37
N LEU A 61 14.25 -7.85 -10.20
CA LEU A 61 15.07 -7.14 -9.22
C LEU A 61 16.53 -6.95 -9.65
N ALA A 62 17.19 -7.96 -10.22
CA ALA A 62 18.61 -7.82 -10.57
C ALA A 62 18.85 -6.72 -11.66
N PRO A 63 18.01 -6.61 -12.71
CA PRO A 63 18.07 -5.48 -13.64
C PRO A 63 17.60 -4.16 -13.00
N ALA A 64 16.52 -4.17 -12.21
CA ALA A 64 16.03 -2.97 -11.50
C ALA A 64 17.06 -2.42 -10.50
N TRP A 65 17.81 -3.29 -9.82
CA TRP A 65 18.86 -2.93 -8.86
C TRP A 65 20.05 -2.25 -9.55
N LYS A 66 20.42 -2.70 -10.77
CA LYS A 66 21.40 -2.00 -11.61
C LYS A 66 20.88 -0.61 -12.04
N GLY A 67 19.60 -0.50 -12.40
CA GLY A 67 18.94 0.77 -12.70
C GLY A 67 18.80 1.70 -11.49
N MET A 68 18.53 1.15 -10.30
CA MET A 68 18.46 1.87 -9.03
C MET A 68 19.81 2.40 -8.58
N ASN A 69 20.92 1.68 -8.84
CA ASN A 69 22.26 2.22 -8.62
C ASN A 69 22.53 3.41 -9.54
N ALA A 70 22.11 3.35 -10.81
CA ALA A 70 22.26 4.47 -11.74
C ALA A 70 21.38 5.69 -11.35
N ALA A 71 20.10 5.45 -11.01
CA ALA A 71 19.16 6.49 -10.58
C ALA A 71 19.52 7.07 -9.20
N GLY A 72 20.00 6.23 -8.28
CA GLY A 72 20.52 6.64 -6.98
C GLY A 72 21.77 7.50 -7.11
N THR A 73 22.65 7.20 -8.08
CA THR A 73 23.82 8.05 -8.41
C THR A 73 23.36 9.40 -9.00
N ALA A 74 22.33 9.42 -9.84
CA ALA A 74 21.76 10.64 -10.40
C ALA A 74 21.01 11.50 -9.34
N MET A 75 20.30 10.87 -8.41
CA MET A 75 19.66 11.55 -7.27
C MET A 75 20.69 12.11 -6.28
N TYR A 76 21.78 11.38 -6.05
CA TYR A 76 22.92 11.84 -5.25
C TYR A 76 23.61 13.08 -5.87
N GLN A 77 23.57 13.21 -7.20
CA GLN A 77 24.20 14.31 -7.94
C GLN A 77 23.25 15.51 -8.23
N GLY A 78 21.94 15.39 -8.00
CA GLY A 78 20.94 16.37 -8.45
C GLY A 78 19.95 16.82 -7.36
N GLY A 79 20.38 17.72 -6.49
CA GLY A 79 19.49 18.42 -5.55
C GLY A 79 18.58 19.45 -6.26
N VAL A 80 17.28 19.35 -6.00
CA VAL A 80 16.21 20.37 -6.18
C VAL A 80 15.75 20.73 -7.61
N SER A 81 16.52 20.53 -8.69
CA SER A 81 16.05 20.87 -10.07
C SER A 81 15.34 19.73 -10.84
N ALA A 82 15.01 18.63 -10.17
CA ALA A 82 15.00 17.32 -10.80
C ALA A 82 13.64 16.83 -11.39
N GLY A 83 12.56 17.60 -11.30
CA GLY A 83 11.22 17.11 -11.71
C GLY A 83 11.10 16.72 -13.20
N ASN A 84 11.64 17.54 -14.11
CA ASN A 84 11.51 17.31 -15.56
C ASN A 84 12.68 16.50 -16.15
N SER A 85 13.90 16.66 -15.63
CA SER A 85 15.08 15.91 -16.08
C SER A 85 15.04 14.45 -15.62
N ILE A 86 14.52 14.16 -14.41
CA ILE A 86 14.31 12.76 -13.96
C ILE A 86 13.31 12.05 -14.88
N ARG A 87 12.23 12.72 -15.27
CA ARG A 87 11.21 12.15 -16.15
C ARG A 87 11.80 11.79 -17.52
N HIS A 88 12.59 12.69 -18.13
CA HIS A 88 13.17 12.46 -19.45
C HIS A 88 14.25 11.36 -19.42
N THR A 89 15.18 11.44 -18.48
CA THR A 89 16.28 10.45 -18.39
C THR A 89 15.78 9.07 -17.98
N ALA A 90 14.80 8.97 -17.07
CA ALA A 90 14.23 7.69 -16.67
C ALA A 90 13.39 7.05 -17.78
N VAL A 91 12.68 7.84 -18.60
CA VAL A 91 11.92 7.34 -19.75
C VAL A 91 12.85 6.85 -20.86
N GLN A 92 13.96 7.56 -21.09
CA GLN A 92 14.89 7.25 -22.19
C GLN A 92 15.80 6.07 -21.86
N SER A 93 16.38 6.00 -20.66
CA SER A 93 17.15 4.82 -20.22
C SER A 93 16.28 3.57 -20.13
N TRP A 94 14.97 3.75 -19.93
CA TRP A 94 13.99 2.68 -19.89
C TRP A 94 13.62 2.17 -21.28
N ALA A 95 13.48 3.06 -22.28
CA ALA A 95 13.30 2.65 -23.68
C ALA A 95 14.44 1.74 -24.17
N ASP A 96 15.68 2.08 -23.80
CA ASP A 96 16.88 1.30 -24.19
C ASP A 96 16.99 -0.04 -23.46
N THR A 97 16.48 -0.13 -22.23
CA THR A 97 16.51 -1.35 -21.42
C THR A 97 15.35 -2.30 -21.77
N ALA A 98 14.17 -1.74 -22.07
CA ALA A 98 12.99 -2.47 -22.50
C ALA A 98 13.17 -3.22 -23.82
N ALA A 99 13.99 -2.67 -24.73
CA ALA A 99 14.30 -3.27 -26.02
C ALA A 99 15.06 -4.61 -25.94
N ASN A 100 15.65 -4.95 -24.78
CA ASN A 100 16.61 -6.04 -24.64
C ASN A 100 16.17 -7.20 -23.73
N LEU A 101 14.87 -7.31 -23.37
CA LEU A 101 14.42 -8.27 -22.35
C LEU A 101 13.56 -9.45 -22.91
N PRO A 102 13.70 -10.68 -22.36
CA PRO A 102 13.35 -11.93 -23.06
C PRO A 102 11.86 -12.33 -23.05
N SER A 103 10.98 -11.48 -22.53
CA SER A 103 9.54 -11.51 -22.85
C SER A 103 8.96 -10.13 -22.55
N GLY A 104 8.62 -9.38 -23.61
CA GLY A 104 8.33 -7.95 -23.47
C GLY A 104 7.21 -7.63 -22.47
N ARG A 105 6.16 -8.46 -22.38
CA ARG A 105 4.92 -8.10 -21.65
C ARG A 105 5.04 -8.14 -20.12
N SER A 106 5.45 -9.28 -19.54
CA SER A 106 5.65 -9.43 -18.09
C SER A 106 6.80 -8.56 -17.59
N THR A 107 7.83 -8.39 -18.42
CA THR A 107 9.00 -7.59 -18.06
C THR A 107 8.70 -6.09 -18.08
N LEU A 108 7.93 -5.59 -19.05
CA LEU A 108 7.48 -4.19 -19.07
C LEU A 108 6.54 -3.87 -17.90
N ALA A 109 5.62 -4.77 -17.56
CA ALA A 109 4.75 -4.62 -16.40
C ALA A 109 5.54 -4.53 -15.08
N ALA A 110 6.56 -5.38 -14.91
CA ALA A 110 7.45 -5.34 -13.76
C ALA A 110 8.31 -4.05 -13.73
N ALA A 111 8.75 -3.55 -14.89
CA ALA A 111 9.47 -2.30 -14.98
C ALA A 111 8.58 -1.09 -14.64
N GLY A 112 7.32 -1.08 -15.11
CA GLY A 112 6.31 -0.10 -14.70
C GLY A 112 6.07 -0.10 -13.20
N GLN A 113 5.91 -1.28 -12.62
CA GLN A 113 5.77 -1.44 -11.16
C GLN A 113 7.00 -0.89 -10.42
N THR A 114 8.19 -1.14 -10.94
CA THR A 114 9.45 -0.64 -10.37
C THR A 114 9.48 0.89 -10.37
N LEU A 115 9.23 1.51 -11.53
CA LEU A 115 9.19 2.97 -11.68
C LEU A 115 8.13 3.58 -10.76
N GLN A 116 6.93 2.99 -10.73
CA GLN A 116 5.85 3.44 -9.86
C GLN A 116 6.28 3.41 -8.39
N GLN A 117 6.90 2.34 -7.90
CA GLN A 117 7.26 2.24 -6.49
C GLN A 117 8.51 3.06 -6.13
N MET A 118 9.44 3.30 -7.06
CA MET A 118 10.52 4.27 -6.83
C MET A 118 9.95 5.66 -6.52
N VAL A 119 8.96 6.09 -7.30
CA VAL A 119 8.36 7.42 -7.15
C VAL A 119 7.35 7.46 -5.99
N THR A 120 6.52 6.43 -5.87
CA THR A 120 5.40 6.42 -4.90
C THR A 120 5.75 5.82 -3.55
N CYS A 121 6.89 5.14 -3.42
CA CYS A 121 7.37 4.59 -2.15
C CYS A 121 8.79 5.07 -1.82
N GLY A 122 9.73 4.97 -2.75
CA GLY A 122 11.13 5.33 -2.53
C GLY A 122 11.32 6.80 -2.16
N LEU A 123 10.83 7.72 -2.99
CA LEU A 123 10.89 9.16 -2.71
C LEU A 123 10.20 9.55 -1.37
N PRO A 124 8.95 9.13 -1.10
CA PRO A 124 8.33 9.28 0.21
C PRO A 124 9.16 8.72 1.37
N THR A 125 9.82 7.58 1.16
CA THR A 125 10.69 6.96 2.18
C THR A 125 11.93 7.79 2.41
N TYR A 126 12.56 8.31 1.37
CA TYR A 126 13.70 9.19 1.52
C TYR A 126 13.30 10.45 2.30
N ALA A 127 12.24 11.14 1.87
CA ALA A 127 11.76 12.36 2.49
C ALA A 127 11.42 12.19 3.98
N ARG A 128 10.70 11.11 4.34
CA ARG A 128 10.38 10.84 5.75
C ARG A 128 11.62 10.55 6.60
N GLU A 129 12.64 9.88 6.05
CA GLU A 129 13.85 9.51 6.80
C GLU A 129 14.74 10.74 7.04
N VAL A 130 14.86 11.61 6.03
CA VAL A 130 15.53 12.91 6.16
C VAL A 130 14.85 13.74 7.24
N ALA A 131 13.53 13.91 7.14
CA ALA A 131 12.76 14.65 8.14
C ALA A 131 12.90 14.03 9.53
N PHE A 132 12.77 12.71 9.65
CA PHE A 132 12.93 11.98 10.90
C PHE A 132 14.25 12.28 11.60
N MET A 133 15.38 12.10 10.90
CA MET A 133 16.70 12.23 11.53
C MET A 133 17.05 13.69 11.82
N HIS A 134 16.65 14.64 10.98
CA HIS A 134 16.82 16.07 11.27
C HIS A 134 15.94 16.52 12.44
N THR A 135 14.66 16.15 12.46
CA THR A 135 13.74 16.47 13.56
C THR A 135 14.22 15.85 14.86
N TYR A 136 14.67 14.59 14.85
CA TYR A 136 15.25 13.98 16.04
C TYR A 136 16.45 14.77 16.55
N SER A 137 17.42 15.07 15.68
CA SER A 137 18.65 15.77 16.08
C SER A 137 18.33 17.14 16.67
N ALA A 138 17.41 17.90 16.05
CA ALA A 138 16.97 19.20 16.55
C ALA A 138 16.20 19.11 17.87
N LEU A 139 15.30 18.13 18.03
CA LEU A 139 14.54 17.94 19.26
C LEU A 139 15.41 17.44 20.42
N ALA A 140 16.32 16.51 20.14
CA ALA A 140 17.22 15.91 21.11
C ALA A 140 18.14 16.97 21.76
N GLU A 141 18.78 17.81 20.96
CA GLU A 141 19.64 18.91 21.45
C GLU A 141 18.84 20.09 22.02
N GLY A 142 17.60 20.27 21.58
CA GLY A 142 16.72 21.37 21.96
C GLY A 142 15.82 21.02 23.13
N LEU A 143 14.54 20.82 22.82
CA LEU A 143 13.46 20.67 23.79
C LEU A 143 13.71 19.49 24.73
N ALA A 144 14.19 18.35 24.24
CA ALA A 144 14.42 17.16 25.04
C ALA A 144 15.53 17.33 26.09
N GLN A 145 16.65 17.96 25.73
CA GLN A 145 17.73 18.21 26.67
C GLN A 145 17.38 19.31 27.68
N LYS A 146 16.69 20.36 27.25
CA LYS A 146 16.39 21.54 28.08
C LYS A 146 15.12 21.41 28.91
N SER A 147 14.13 20.65 28.44
CA SER A 147 12.84 20.46 29.09
C SER A 147 12.23 19.09 28.74
N PRO A 148 12.73 17.98 29.36
CA PRO A 148 12.16 16.65 29.16
C PRO A 148 10.65 16.59 29.41
N GLY A 149 10.16 17.30 30.44
CA GLY A 149 8.73 17.43 30.73
C GLY A 149 7.95 18.17 29.64
N GLY A 150 8.54 19.21 29.04
CA GLY A 150 7.95 19.90 27.88
C GLY A 150 7.88 19.02 26.64
N ALA A 151 8.91 18.20 26.39
CA ALA A 151 8.91 17.22 25.29
C ALA A 151 7.81 16.16 25.49
N LEU A 152 7.63 15.65 26.70
CA LEU A 152 6.55 14.73 27.05
C LEU A 152 5.17 15.38 26.87
N ALA A 153 4.98 16.61 27.34
CA ALA A 153 3.71 17.32 27.22
C ALA A 153 3.32 17.54 25.75
N LEU A 154 4.28 17.94 24.91
CA LEU A 154 4.06 18.08 23.46
C LEU A 154 3.70 16.75 22.80
N GLN A 155 4.43 15.68 23.16
CA GLN A 155 4.13 14.33 22.69
C GLN A 155 2.71 13.91 23.08
N ALA A 156 2.32 14.11 24.34
CA ALA A 156 0.98 13.80 24.82
C ALA A 156 -0.10 14.57 24.07
N ALA A 157 0.10 15.86 23.81
CA ALA A 157 -0.82 16.66 23.02
C ALA A 157 -0.99 16.10 21.59
N ILE A 158 0.11 15.74 20.92
CA ILE A 158 0.09 15.17 19.56
C ILE A 158 -0.59 13.79 19.56
N SER A 159 -0.27 12.92 20.51
CA SER A 159 -0.89 11.60 20.65
C SER A 159 -2.40 11.71 20.88
N LEU A 160 -2.84 12.58 21.78
CA LEU A 160 -4.26 12.79 22.07
C LEU A 160 -4.99 13.39 20.85
N ALA A 161 -4.41 14.37 20.16
CA ALA A 161 -4.99 14.93 18.94
C ALA A 161 -5.10 13.87 17.84
N THR A 162 -4.11 12.98 17.72
CA THR A 162 -4.11 11.87 16.76
C THR A 162 -5.20 10.85 17.08
N VAL A 163 -5.32 10.44 18.35
CA VAL A 163 -6.42 9.57 18.81
C VAL A 163 -7.77 10.22 18.54
N ALA A 164 -7.94 11.49 18.90
CA ALA A 164 -9.18 12.23 18.68
C ALA A 164 -9.55 12.29 17.19
N SER A 165 -8.59 12.51 16.30
CA SER A 165 -8.83 12.50 14.86
C SER A 165 -9.32 11.12 14.36
N HIS A 166 -8.79 10.03 14.91
CA HIS A 166 -9.23 8.68 14.55
C HIS A 166 -10.61 8.34 15.09
N VAL A 167 -10.89 8.70 16.35
CA VAL A 167 -12.14 8.37 17.05
C VAL A 167 -13.30 9.25 16.61
N TYR A 168 -13.10 10.56 16.48
CA TYR A 168 -14.19 11.52 16.26
C TYR A 168 -14.35 11.95 14.80
N VAL A 169 -13.31 11.80 13.97
CA VAL A 169 -13.38 12.19 12.55
C VAL A 169 -13.40 10.98 11.64
N ARG A 170 -12.37 10.14 11.70
CA ARG A 170 -12.22 9.00 10.77
C ARG A 170 -13.29 7.94 11.01
N GLN A 171 -13.41 7.43 12.24
CA GLN A 171 -14.25 6.28 12.53
C GLN A 171 -15.74 6.52 12.20
N PRO A 172 -16.39 7.62 12.61
CA PRO A 172 -17.79 7.87 12.30
C PRO A 172 -18.06 7.95 10.79
N ARG A 173 -17.13 8.56 10.03
CA ARG A 173 -17.19 8.61 8.57
C ARG A 173 -17.19 7.21 7.96
N LEU A 174 -16.33 6.32 8.45
CA LEU A 174 -16.21 4.96 7.91
C LEU A 174 -17.28 4.00 8.41
N ASP A 175 -17.81 4.21 9.61
CA ASP A 175 -18.98 3.47 10.11
C ASP A 175 -20.20 3.74 9.21
N ARG A 176 -20.46 5.01 8.85
CA ARG A 176 -21.48 5.38 7.85
C ARG A 176 -21.20 4.75 6.50
N LEU A 177 -19.94 4.81 6.03
CA LEU A 177 -19.57 4.22 4.75
C LEU A 177 -19.87 2.71 4.69
N GLY A 178 -19.58 1.97 5.76
CA GLY A 178 -19.89 0.53 5.85
C GLY A 178 -21.39 0.23 5.97
N ALA A 179 -22.15 1.09 6.63
CA ALA A 179 -23.59 0.94 6.77
C ALA A 179 -24.33 1.24 5.44
N GLU A 180 -24.00 2.36 4.81
CA GLU A 180 -24.83 2.98 3.78
C GLU A 180 -24.30 2.74 2.35
N SER A 181 -23.01 2.46 2.17
CA SER A 181 -22.42 2.36 0.82
C SER A 181 -22.16 0.92 0.38
N THR A 182 -23.04 0.40 -0.48
CA THR A 182 -22.84 -0.90 -1.14
C THR A 182 -21.56 -0.93 -1.98
N VAL A 183 -21.19 0.20 -2.61
CA VAL A 183 -19.94 0.32 -3.41
C VAL A 183 -18.72 0.13 -2.52
N ALA A 184 -18.71 0.75 -1.35
CA ALA A 184 -17.58 0.64 -0.42
C ALA A 184 -17.40 -0.79 0.08
N VAL A 185 -18.50 -1.44 0.48
CA VAL A 185 -18.49 -2.82 0.98
C VAL A 185 -18.04 -3.78 -0.12
N ARG A 186 -18.58 -3.64 -1.34
CA ARG A 186 -18.12 -4.40 -2.51
C ARG A 186 -16.62 -4.19 -2.77
N GLY A 187 -16.15 -2.95 -2.70
CA GLY A 187 -14.73 -2.63 -2.83
C GLY A 187 -13.86 -3.26 -1.76
N HIS A 188 -14.31 -3.26 -0.50
CA HIS A 188 -13.59 -3.86 0.63
C HIS A 188 -13.30 -5.35 0.40
N PHE A 189 -14.27 -6.10 -0.12
CA PHE A 189 -14.17 -7.53 -0.37
C PHE A 189 -13.82 -7.90 -1.82
N ALA A 190 -13.52 -6.91 -2.67
CA ALA A 190 -13.27 -7.07 -4.10
C ALA A 190 -14.37 -7.83 -4.86
N LEU A 191 -15.64 -7.50 -4.57
CA LEU A 191 -16.81 -8.13 -5.18
C LEU A 191 -17.32 -7.35 -6.39
N SER A 192 -17.59 -8.08 -7.48
CA SER A 192 -18.42 -7.59 -8.58
C SER A 192 -19.87 -7.39 -8.12
N GLU A 193 -20.65 -6.66 -8.92
CA GLU A 193 -22.08 -6.45 -8.65
C GLU A 193 -22.86 -7.75 -8.64
N ARG A 194 -22.56 -8.62 -9.62
CA ARG A 194 -23.18 -9.94 -9.73
C ARG A 194 -22.89 -10.80 -8.50
N GLN A 195 -21.65 -10.79 -8.02
CA GLN A 195 -21.27 -11.52 -6.82
C GLN A 195 -21.98 -10.97 -5.59
N TRP A 196 -22.10 -9.65 -5.45
CA TRP A 196 -22.85 -9.03 -4.35
C TRP A 196 -24.34 -9.38 -4.38
N ASN A 197 -24.99 -9.25 -5.54
CA ASN A 197 -26.41 -9.53 -5.70
C ASN A 197 -26.74 -11.02 -5.54
N ALA A 198 -25.76 -11.91 -5.71
CA ALA A 198 -25.91 -13.34 -5.45
C ALA A 198 -25.84 -13.69 -3.95
N LEU A 199 -25.37 -12.79 -3.08
CA LEU A 199 -25.37 -12.99 -1.64
C LEU A 199 -26.78 -12.78 -1.07
N GLY A 200 -27.17 -13.63 -0.12
CA GLY A 200 -28.39 -13.43 0.67
C GLY A 200 -28.30 -12.18 1.57
N ALA A 201 -29.43 -11.68 2.05
CA ALA A 201 -29.50 -10.47 2.88
C ALA A 201 -28.59 -10.57 4.13
N ASP A 202 -28.61 -11.71 4.82
CA ASP A 202 -27.77 -11.94 6.00
C ASP A 202 -26.27 -11.91 5.66
N GLN A 203 -25.89 -12.46 4.52
CA GLN A 203 -24.49 -12.42 4.05
C GLN A 203 -24.07 -11.00 3.70
N GLN A 204 -24.92 -10.23 3.04
CA GLN A 204 -24.65 -8.82 2.74
C GLN A 204 -24.48 -8.01 4.03
N GLN A 205 -25.35 -8.21 5.00
CA GLN A 205 -25.27 -7.55 6.31
C GLN A 205 -24.00 -7.95 7.07
N ALA A 206 -23.66 -9.23 7.10
CA ALA A 206 -22.42 -9.71 7.72
C ALA A 206 -21.17 -9.07 7.09
N ARG A 207 -21.16 -8.81 5.78
CA ARG A 207 -20.07 -8.09 5.09
C ARG A 207 -20.02 -6.61 5.48
N ARG A 208 -21.15 -5.93 5.62
CA ARG A 208 -21.21 -4.54 6.12
C ARG A 208 -20.59 -4.44 7.51
N GLU A 209 -21.03 -5.31 8.41
CA GLU A 209 -20.51 -5.35 9.78
C GLU A 209 -19.02 -5.71 9.82
N GLN A 210 -18.57 -6.64 8.97
CA GLN A 210 -17.16 -6.99 8.88
C GLN A 210 -16.31 -5.81 8.40
N MET A 211 -16.76 -5.05 7.40
CA MET A 211 -16.07 -3.82 6.97
C MET A 211 -16.00 -2.78 8.10
N GLN A 212 -17.09 -2.60 8.86
CA GLN A 212 -17.09 -1.70 10.03
C GLN A 212 -16.12 -2.18 11.11
N ARG A 213 -16.11 -3.48 11.44
CA ARG A 213 -15.15 -4.07 12.39
C ARG A 213 -13.70 -3.84 11.94
N ASP A 214 -13.41 -4.09 10.66
CA ASP A 214 -12.09 -3.84 10.08
C ASP A 214 -11.71 -2.35 10.16
N SER A 215 -12.63 -1.44 9.85
CA SER A 215 -12.40 0.00 10.01
C SER A 215 -12.10 0.41 11.46
N ARG A 216 -12.81 -0.17 12.43
CA ARG A 216 -12.55 0.03 13.87
C ARG A 216 -11.20 -0.54 14.30
N ASN A 217 -10.76 -1.65 13.71
CA ASN A 217 -9.43 -2.20 13.94
C ASN A 217 -8.32 -1.23 13.49
N VAL A 218 -8.51 -0.46 12.42
CA VAL A 218 -7.57 0.60 12.04
C VAL A 218 -7.49 1.68 13.14
N THR A 219 -8.62 2.10 13.69
CA THR A 219 -8.65 3.06 14.81
C THR A 219 -7.99 2.47 16.07
N ARG A 220 -8.27 1.21 16.40
CA ARG A 220 -7.63 0.49 17.52
C ARG A 220 -6.11 0.42 17.34
N ASN A 221 -5.62 0.17 16.13
CA ASN A 221 -4.19 0.14 15.83
C ASN A 221 -3.52 1.50 16.12
N GLN A 222 -4.16 2.61 15.75
CA GLN A 222 -3.65 3.94 16.09
C GLN A 222 -3.67 4.17 17.60
N ILE A 223 -4.77 3.87 18.28
CA ILE A 223 -4.88 4.03 19.74
C ILE A 223 -3.80 3.22 20.45
N ALA A 224 -3.58 1.96 20.04
CA ALA A 224 -2.54 1.12 20.60
C ALA A 224 -1.13 1.69 20.36
N ALA A 225 -0.87 2.21 19.16
CA ALA A 225 0.40 2.88 18.85
C ALA A 225 0.64 4.08 19.77
N GLU A 226 -0.37 4.95 19.93
CA GLU A 226 -0.26 6.15 20.78
C GLU A 226 -0.16 5.80 22.26
N ALA A 227 -0.87 4.77 22.73
CA ALA A 227 -0.73 4.28 24.10
C ALA A 227 0.69 3.78 24.39
N ILE A 228 1.29 3.03 23.46
CA ILE A 228 2.69 2.59 23.57
C ILE A 228 3.61 3.80 23.56
N TYR A 229 3.46 4.74 22.64
CA TYR A 229 4.27 5.96 22.60
C TYR A 229 4.19 6.76 23.90
N LEU A 230 2.99 6.95 24.45
CA LEU A 230 2.81 7.65 25.72
C LEU A 230 3.49 6.91 26.88
N GLY A 231 3.35 5.57 26.93
CA GLY A 231 4.03 4.74 27.92
C GLY A 231 5.57 4.86 27.82
N LEU A 232 6.12 4.80 26.61
CA LEU A 232 7.55 4.97 26.37
C LEU A 232 8.03 6.39 26.70
N GLY A 233 7.25 7.42 26.33
CA GLY A 233 7.56 8.81 26.66
C GLY A 233 7.58 9.06 28.17
N ALA A 234 6.58 8.55 28.90
CA ALA A 234 6.53 8.63 30.35
C ALA A 234 7.69 7.88 31.01
N LEU A 235 8.04 6.70 30.48
CA LEU A 235 9.22 5.94 30.92
C LEU A 235 10.53 6.72 30.70
N GLY A 236 10.67 7.37 29.54
CA GLY A 236 11.81 8.24 29.23
C GLY A 236 11.91 9.41 30.20
N ALA A 237 10.80 10.13 30.41
CA ALA A 237 10.74 11.25 31.35
C ALA A 237 11.08 10.83 32.79
N ALA A 238 10.57 9.68 33.26
CA ALA A 238 10.88 9.14 34.58
C ALA A 238 12.37 8.77 34.75
N ARG A 239 13.06 8.43 33.65
CA ARG A 239 14.50 8.15 33.62
C ARG A 239 15.37 9.39 33.36
N GLY A 240 14.77 10.56 33.14
CA GLY A 240 15.49 11.75 32.68
C GLY A 240 16.00 11.66 31.23
N ASP A 241 15.50 10.70 30.45
CA ASP A 241 15.85 10.49 29.05
C ASP A 241 14.87 11.23 28.13
N GLY A 242 15.13 12.52 27.92
CA GLY A 242 14.36 13.32 26.97
C GLY A 242 14.54 12.88 25.51
N ALA A 243 15.61 12.16 25.17
CA ALA A 243 15.90 11.73 23.81
C ALA A 243 14.87 10.70 23.32
N LEU A 244 14.29 9.90 24.22
CA LEU A 244 13.20 8.98 23.89
C LEU A 244 11.95 9.72 23.42
N SER A 245 11.54 10.82 24.08
CA SER A 245 10.43 11.65 23.61
C SER A 245 10.73 12.34 22.29
N ALA A 246 11.97 12.82 22.08
CA ALA A 246 12.39 13.36 20.78
C ALA A 246 12.27 12.31 19.65
N ARG A 247 12.67 11.05 19.93
CA ARG A 247 12.55 9.93 18.98
C ARG A 247 11.11 9.61 18.65
N ILE A 248 10.22 9.61 19.64
CA ILE A 248 8.79 9.35 19.44
C ILE A 248 8.17 10.44 18.57
N LEU A 249 8.38 11.71 18.91
CA LEU A 249 7.88 12.86 18.15
C LEU A 249 8.37 12.85 16.70
N ALA A 250 9.68 12.63 16.51
CA ALA A 250 10.25 12.52 15.18
C ALA A 250 9.65 11.34 14.39
N THR A 251 9.32 10.23 15.05
CA THR A 251 8.72 9.06 14.40
C THR A 251 7.25 9.29 14.03
N GLN A 252 6.46 9.95 14.88
CA GLN A 252 5.10 10.35 14.54
C GLN A 252 5.11 11.25 13.30
N LEU A 253 6.02 12.22 13.24
CA LEU A 253 6.20 13.08 12.06
C LEU A 253 6.62 12.28 10.82
N ARG A 254 7.59 11.36 10.96
CA ARG A 254 8.02 10.44 9.89
C ARG A 254 6.83 9.68 9.29
N ASN A 255 5.92 9.19 10.12
CA ASN A 255 4.76 8.41 9.68
C ASN A 255 3.74 9.27 8.93
N VAL A 256 3.50 10.50 9.40
CA VAL A 256 2.62 11.47 8.72
C VAL A 256 3.20 11.89 7.37
N ILE A 257 4.47 12.29 7.33
CA ILE A 257 5.15 12.68 6.08
C ILE A 257 5.10 11.55 5.08
N TYR A 258 5.39 10.32 5.51
CA TYR A 258 5.32 9.16 4.63
C TYR A 258 3.93 8.94 4.07
N ALA A 259 2.91 9.00 4.92
CA ALA A 259 1.55 8.77 4.49
C ALA A 259 1.10 9.80 3.46
N LEU A 260 1.24 11.08 3.78
CA LEU A 260 0.85 12.17 2.89
C LEU A 260 1.62 12.13 1.57
N SER A 261 2.95 12.04 1.63
CA SER A 261 3.76 12.03 0.40
C SER A 261 3.48 10.79 -0.46
N ARG A 262 3.33 9.60 0.15
CA ARG A 262 2.99 8.38 -0.59
C ARG A 262 1.64 8.48 -1.26
N GLU A 263 0.59 8.91 -0.54
CA GLU A 263 -0.74 9.03 -1.15
C GLU A 263 -0.80 10.13 -2.22
N THR A 264 -0.09 11.24 -2.04
CA THR A 264 0.04 12.28 -3.08
C THR A 264 0.67 11.70 -4.34
N MET A 265 1.81 11.02 -4.24
CA MET A 265 2.46 10.45 -5.42
C MET A 265 1.62 9.34 -6.07
N GLN A 266 0.91 8.53 -5.28
CA GLN A 266 -0.01 7.49 -5.80
C GLN A 266 -1.26 8.10 -6.45
N ALA A 267 -1.69 9.30 -6.04
CA ALA A 267 -2.76 10.05 -6.69
C ALA A 267 -2.30 10.70 -8.01
N SER A 268 -1.01 11.01 -8.14
CA SER A 268 -0.45 11.70 -9.30
C SER A 268 0.08 10.78 -10.38
N LEU A 269 0.49 9.55 -10.05
CA LEU A 269 1.23 8.67 -10.95
C LEU A 269 0.73 7.21 -10.92
N SER A 270 0.47 6.66 -12.09
CA SER A 270 0.42 5.21 -12.33
C SER A 270 1.34 4.85 -13.49
N MET A 271 2.07 3.73 -13.38
CA MET A 271 2.87 3.16 -14.48
C MET A 271 2.42 1.75 -14.83
N THR A 272 1.28 1.34 -14.29
CA THR A 272 0.76 -0.01 -14.44
C THR A 272 -0.72 0.03 -14.77
N GLY A 273 -1.09 -0.88 -15.66
CA GLY A 273 -2.44 -1.03 -16.18
C GLY A 273 -2.85 -2.49 -16.31
N LYS A 274 -3.96 -2.72 -17.00
CA LYS A 274 -4.46 -4.05 -17.36
C LYS A 274 -4.40 -4.21 -18.86
N HIS A 275 -4.23 -5.43 -19.34
CA HIS A 275 -4.05 -5.65 -20.78
C HIS A 275 -5.30 -5.39 -21.61
N ASP A 276 -6.47 -5.49 -21.00
CA ASP A 276 -7.78 -5.38 -21.62
C ASP A 276 -8.72 -4.56 -20.72
N ASP A 277 -9.92 -4.32 -21.23
CA ASP A 277 -10.98 -3.60 -20.51
C ASP A 277 -11.65 -4.47 -19.41
N THR A 278 -11.11 -5.66 -19.14
CA THR A 278 -11.64 -6.59 -18.14
C THR A 278 -11.69 -5.90 -16.78
N LYS A 279 -12.90 -5.81 -16.20
CA LYS A 279 -13.10 -5.16 -14.90
C LYS A 279 -12.38 -5.95 -13.81
N THR A 280 -11.59 -5.26 -13.00
CA THR A 280 -11.01 -5.82 -11.78
C THR A 280 -11.61 -5.12 -10.58
N HIS A 281 -11.69 -5.85 -9.47
CA HIS A 281 -12.34 -5.37 -8.25
C HIS A 281 -11.38 -5.28 -7.07
N GLY A 282 -10.09 -5.58 -7.27
CA GLY A 282 -9.10 -5.74 -6.22
C GLY A 282 -8.82 -7.21 -5.93
N VAL A 283 -8.01 -7.42 -4.91
CA VAL A 283 -7.70 -8.74 -4.35
C VAL A 283 -8.82 -9.16 -3.40
N ASN A 284 -9.39 -10.33 -3.63
CA ASN A 284 -10.38 -10.95 -2.74
C ASN A 284 -9.81 -11.34 -1.36
N GLU A 285 -10.71 -11.68 -0.44
CA GLU A 285 -10.38 -12.03 0.95
C GLU A 285 -9.43 -13.23 1.06
N ASP A 286 -9.61 -14.26 0.23
CA ASP A 286 -8.81 -15.49 0.26
C ASP A 286 -7.31 -15.24 0.02
N ASN A 287 -6.99 -14.28 -0.85
CA ASN A 287 -5.61 -13.95 -1.18
C ASN A 287 -5.01 -12.87 -0.27
N MET A 288 -5.83 -12.11 0.47
CA MET A 288 -5.33 -11.07 1.38
C MET A 288 -4.53 -11.64 2.56
N ALA A 289 -4.90 -12.81 3.08
CA ALA A 289 -4.14 -13.47 4.15
C ALA A 289 -2.74 -13.87 3.68
N LEU A 290 -2.65 -14.45 2.48
CA LEU A 290 -1.37 -14.82 1.86
C LEU A 290 -0.48 -13.60 1.62
N LEU A 291 -1.06 -12.50 1.12
CA LEU A 291 -0.35 -11.24 0.93
C LEU A 291 0.15 -10.66 2.26
N GLY A 292 -0.64 -10.75 3.34
CA GLY A 292 -0.22 -10.33 4.67
C GLY A 292 0.99 -11.10 5.19
N TRP A 293 1.02 -12.42 5.01
CA TRP A 293 2.18 -13.26 5.34
C TRP A 293 3.42 -12.92 4.50
N ALA A 294 3.24 -12.74 3.18
CA ALA A 294 4.32 -12.33 2.30
C ALA A 294 4.88 -10.96 2.74
N TYR A 295 4.01 -9.98 3.01
CA TYR A 295 4.41 -8.65 3.45
C TYR A 295 5.14 -8.64 4.78
N GLY A 296 4.66 -9.41 5.76
CA GLY A 296 5.34 -9.58 7.05
C GLY A 296 6.73 -10.21 6.88
N THR A 297 6.83 -11.26 6.07
CA THR A 297 8.12 -11.93 5.79
C THR A 297 9.12 -11.00 5.10
N MET A 298 8.67 -10.23 4.11
CA MET A 298 9.51 -9.23 3.43
C MET A 298 9.96 -8.14 4.39
N THR A 299 9.06 -7.66 5.25
CA THR A 299 9.35 -6.66 6.28
C THR A 299 10.43 -7.16 7.25
N LEU A 300 10.30 -8.41 7.73
CA LEU A 300 11.28 -9.05 8.61
C LEU A 300 12.66 -9.14 7.93
N THR A 301 12.68 -9.70 6.72
CA THR A 301 13.91 -9.92 5.95
C THR A 301 14.62 -8.60 5.66
N MET A 302 13.88 -7.58 5.22
CA MET A 302 14.44 -6.27 4.91
C MET A 302 14.88 -5.52 6.16
N GLY A 303 14.23 -5.74 7.30
CA GLY A 303 14.70 -5.23 8.60
C GLY A 303 16.11 -5.73 8.93
N PHE A 304 16.35 -7.05 8.83
CA PHE A 304 17.70 -7.61 9.07
C PHE A 304 18.75 -7.10 8.10
N ILE A 305 18.40 -6.99 6.81
CA ILE A 305 19.30 -6.47 5.79
C ILE A 305 19.64 -5.00 6.11
N GLN A 306 18.64 -4.19 6.47
CA GLN A 306 18.85 -2.79 6.82
C GLN A 306 19.74 -2.63 8.06
N ASP A 307 19.53 -3.42 9.11
CA ASP A 307 20.36 -3.37 10.33
C ASP A 307 21.81 -3.78 10.06
N SER A 308 22.01 -4.71 9.12
CA SER A 308 23.36 -5.19 8.74
C SER A 308 24.13 -4.22 7.84
N ILE A 309 23.42 -3.46 7.00
CA ILE A 309 24.02 -2.61 5.96
C ILE A 309 24.10 -1.15 6.40
N SER A 310 23.09 -0.63 7.11
CA SER A 310 23.00 0.79 7.44
C SER A 310 24.22 1.32 8.22
N PRO A 311 24.78 0.60 9.22
CA PRO A 311 26.01 1.05 9.87
C PRO A 311 27.22 1.10 8.93
N LYS A 312 27.25 0.25 7.90
CA LYS A 312 28.38 0.13 6.95
C LYS A 312 28.36 1.18 5.84
N THR A 313 27.25 1.89 5.66
CA THR A 313 27.16 2.98 4.68
C THR A 313 27.64 4.32 5.24
N LEU A 314 27.86 4.41 6.55
CA LEU A 314 28.37 5.61 7.19
C LEU A 314 29.87 5.82 6.93
N PRO A 315 30.34 7.09 6.87
CA PRO A 315 31.76 7.39 6.83
C PRO A 315 32.54 6.76 7.99
N PRO A 316 33.83 6.41 7.80
CA PRO A 316 34.66 5.83 8.86
C PRO A 316 34.64 6.65 10.16
N GLY A 317 34.54 5.96 11.30
CA GLY A 317 34.48 6.57 12.61
C GLY A 317 33.10 7.08 13.04
N GLN A 318 32.11 7.11 12.14
CA GLN A 318 30.74 7.46 12.52
C GLN A 318 29.94 6.23 12.94
N THR A 319 29.00 6.41 13.86
CA THR A 319 28.14 5.32 14.34
C THR A 319 26.66 5.68 14.32
N LEU A 320 25.82 4.65 14.21
CA LEU A 320 24.36 4.76 14.26
C LEU A 320 23.85 4.07 15.52
N SER A 321 23.25 4.86 16.42
CA SER A 321 22.45 4.37 17.55
C SER A 321 21.03 4.89 17.37
N SER A 322 20.24 4.18 16.55
CA SER A 322 19.04 4.71 15.90
C SER A 322 18.11 5.50 16.84
N PRO A 323 17.78 6.77 16.52
CA PRO A 323 18.17 7.55 15.34
C PRO A 323 19.41 8.46 15.50
N ALA A 324 20.13 8.37 16.62
CA ALA A 324 21.31 9.18 16.87
C ALA A 324 22.48 8.80 15.96
N LEU A 325 23.12 9.82 15.40
CA LEU A 325 24.33 9.73 14.60
C LEU A 325 25.48 10.40 15.36
N THR A 326 26.56 9.67 15.58
CA THR A 326 27.73 10.18 16.30
C THR A 326 28.99 10.12 15.46
N GLY A 327 29.95 11.00 15.76
CA GLY A 327 31.31 10.96 15.23
C GLY A 327 32.21 9.98 15.96
N ALA A 328 33.49 10.00 15.59
CA ALA A 328 34.55 9.16 16.17
C ALA A 328 34.85 9.50 17.63
N ASP A 329 34.53 10.72 18.03
CA ASP A 329 34.57 11.24 19.40
C ASP A 329 33.34 10.84 20.24
N HIS A 330 32.44 10.03 19.67
CA HIS A 330 31.16 9.65 20.24
C HIS A 330 30.21 10.83 20.51
N GLN A 331 30.49 12.02 19.96
CA GLN A 331 29.60 13.17 20.06
C GLN A 331 28.57 13.19 18.92
N PRO A 332 27.38 13.78 19.13
CA PRO A 332 26.39 13.96 18.07
C PRO A 332 26.98 14.70 16.86
N LEU A 333 26.75 14.19 15.66
CA LEU A 333 27.14 14.88 14.43
C LEU A 333 26.33 16.18 14.25
N ARG A 334 26.96 17.20 13.65
CA ARG A 334 26.33 18.49 13.33
C ARG A 334 26.67 18.96 11.92
N GLY A 335 25.94 19.97 11.44
CA GLY A 335 26.19 20.63 10.16
C GLY A 335 26.26 19.67 8.97
N ASP A 336 27.23 19.90 8.08
CA ASP A 336 27.40 19.13 6.84
C ASP A 336 27.74 17.66 7.06
N ALA A 337 28.39 17.31 8.17
CA ALA A 337 28.68 15.93 8.52
C ALA A 337 27.39 15.17 8.86
N LEU A 338 26.52 15.77 9.68
CA LEU A 338 25.20 15.22 9.98
C LEU A 338 24.35 15.10 8.72
N ALA A 339 24.27 16.17 7.93
CA ALA A 339 23.45 16.20 6.72
C ALA A 339 23.86 15.08 5.73
N ARG A 340 25.16 14.91 5.45
CA ARG A 340 25.64 13.86 4.54
C ARG A 340 25.29 12.46 5.04
N SER A 341 25.47 12.19 6.33
CA SER A 341 25.15 10.88 6.91
C SER A 341 23.66 10.58 6.93
N ILE A 342 22.84 11.61 7.17
CA ILE A 342 21.39 11.54 7.01
C ILE A 342 21.02 11.18 5.57
N GLN A 343 21.58 11.85 4.55
CA GLN A 343 21.24 11.55 3.15
C GLN A 343 21.62 10.10 2.78
N THR A 344 22.80 9.64 3.18
CA THR A 344 23.25 8.27 2.90
C THR A 344 22.34 7.23 3.55
N LEU A 345 21.98 7.42 4.83
CA LEU A 345 21.08 6.50 5.52
C LEU A 345 19.66 6.55 4.99
N ALA A 346 19.14 7.75 4.71
CA ALA A 346 17.81 7.94 4.13
C ALA A 346 17.72 7.26 2.76
N GLY A 347 18.74 7.43 1.90
CA GLY A 347 18.84 6.76 0.61
C GLY A 347 18.88 5.24 0.74
N THR A 348 19.69 4.72 1.67
CA THR A 348 19.80 3.28 1.95
C THR A 348 18.45 2.69 2.38
N ARG A 349 17.78 3.30 3.37
CA ARG A 349 16.46 2.87 3.85
C ARG A 349 15.38 3.00 2.77
N ALA A 350 15.45 4.05 1.96
CA ALA A 350 14.55 4.25 0.82
C ALA A 350 14.68 3.15 -0.23
N ALA A 351 15.91 2.75 -0.57
CA ALA A 351 16.16 1.68 -1.53
C ALA A 351 15.55 0.35 -1.07
N PHE A 352 15.79 -0.07 0.18
CA PHE A 352 15.25 -1.33 0.71
C PHE A 352 13.73 -1.30 0.87
N ASN A 353 13.15 -0.18 1.30
CA ASN A 353 11.69 -0.05 1.37
C ASN A 353 11.05 -0.06 -0.02
N THR A 354 11.76 0.47 -1.04
CA THR A 354 11.32 0.41 -2.43
C THR A 354 11.27 -1.03 -2.90
N VAL A 355 12.30 -1.84 -2.66
CA VAL A 355 12.31 -3.27 -3.02
C VAL A 355 11.09 -4.01 -2.45
N THR A 356 10.80 -3.79 -1.16
CA THR A 356 9.61 -4.36 -0.50
C THR A 356 8.33 -3.95 -1.23
N ALA A 357 8.20 -2.67 -1.57
CA ALA A 357 7.02 -2.14 -2.24
C ALA A 357 6.86 -2.61 -3.69
N ILE A 358 7.96 -2.86 -4.42
CA ILE A 358 7.91 -3.43 -5.77
C ILE A 358 7.34 -4.86 -5.69
N ILE A 359 7.88 -5.70 -4.80
CA ILE A 359 7.40 -7.08 -4.63
C ILE A 359 5.94 -7.09 -4.20
N ASP A 360 5.61 -6.35 -3.14
CA ASP A 360 4.24 -6.24 -2.62
C ASP A 360 3.25 -5.81 -3.70
N GLY A 361 3.54 -4.71 -4.40
CA GLY A 361 2.64 -4.22 -5.43
C GLY A 361 2.57 -5.13 -6.66
N HIS A 362 3.63 -5.86 -6.98
CA HIS A 362 3.59 -6.90 -8.02
C HIS A 362 2.69 -8.07 -7.61
N LEU A 363 2.82 -8.57 -6.37
CA LEU A 363 1.97 -9.63 -5.85
C LEU A 363 0.50 -9.22 -5.81
N GLN A 364 0.20 -8.04 -5.26
CA GLN A 364 -1.16 -7.50 -5.24
C GLN A 364 -1.75 -7.43 -6.65
N LYS A 365 -0.99 -6.88 -7.60
CA LYS A 365 -1.49 -6.74 -8.97
C LYS A 365 -1.63 -8.07 -9.69
N HIS A 366 -0.73 -9.03 -9.44
CA HIS A 366 -0.82 -10.38 -9.96
C HIS A 366 -2.10 -11.08 -9.48
N PHE A 367 -2.42 -11.00 -8.19
CA PHE A 367 -3.64 -11.62 -7.67
C PHE A 367 -4.90 -10.93 -8.21
N ASP A 368 -4.94 -9.60 -8.26
CA ASP A 368 -6.05 -8.82 -8.83
C ASP A 368 -6.32 -9.20 -10.30
N THR A 369 -5.28 -9.21 -11.15
CA THR A 369 -5.45 -9.50 -12.59
C THR A 369 -5.74 -10.97 -12.86
N ARG A 370 -5.06 -11.90 -12.16
CA ARG A 370 -5.28 -13.34 -12.31
C ARG A 370 -6.70 -13.74 -11.94
N GLN A 371 -7.25 -13.18 -10.85
CA GLN A 371 -8.63 -13.44 -10.43
C GLN A 371 -9.65 -12.97 -11.47
N ALA A 372 -9.35 -11.88 -12.16
CA ALA A 372 -10.20 -11.34 -13.22
C ALA A 372 -9.95 -12.00 -14.59
N GLY A 373 -8.99 -12.92 -14.72
CA GLY A 373 -8.66 -13.57 -15.99
C GLY A 373 -7.87 -12.68 -16.98
N THR A 374 -7.21 -11.63 -16.48
CA THR A 374 -6.37 -10.71 -17.28
C THR A 374 -4.92 -10.72 -16.80
N THR A 375 -4.06 -9.92 -17.43
CA THR A 375 -2.66 -9.74 -17.05
C THR A 375 -2.31 -8.26 -16.85
N GLN A 376 -1.25 -8.01 -16.10
CA GLN A 376 -0.72 -6.65 -15.89
C GLN A 376 0.05 -6.19 -17.14
N GLN A 377 -0.05 -4.91 -17.46
CA GLN A 377 0.80 -4.27 -18.47
C GLN A 377 1.44 -2.99 -17.95
N PHE A 378 2.49 -2.54 -18.63
CA PHE A 378 2.99 -1.18 -18.49
C PHE A 378 1.96 -0.21 -19.07
N GLU A 379 1.55 0.78 -18.28
CA GLU A 379 0.63 1.82 -18.73
C GLU A 379 0.90 3.08 -17.92
N ALA A 380 1.56 4.06 -18.55
CA ALA A 380 1.84 5.34 -17.92
C ALA A 380 0.58 6.20 -17.92
N SER A 381 0.14 6.61 -16.74
CA SER A 381 -0.99 7.51 -16.54
C SER A 381 -0.67 8.53 -15.46
N LEU A 382 -1.15 9.76 -15.69
CA LEU A 382 -1.08 10.86 -14.74
C LEU A 382 -2.51 11.20 -14.30
N PRO A 383 -3.13 10.36 -13.45
CA PRO A 383 -4.54 10.55 -13.10
C PRO A 383 -4.79 11.92 -12.47
N LEU A 384 -3.82 12.51 -11.75
CA LEU A 384 -3.75 13.89 -11.20
C LEU A 384 -5.03 14.41 -10.52
N LYS A 385 -6.03 13.56 -10.27
CA LYS A 385 -7.37 13.91 -9.81
C LYS A 385 -7.78 13.12 -8.56
N ASP A 386 -7.03 12.09 -8.16
CA ASP A 386 -7.34 11.26 -6.99
C ASP A 386 -6.85 11.87 -5.66
N TYR A 387 -6.91 13.20 -5.47
CA TYR A 387 -6.45 13.82 -4.22
C TYR A 387 -7.34 13.47 -3.01
N GLY A 388 -8.56 13.00 -3.24
CA GLY A 388 -9.41 12.41 -2.18
C GLY A 388 -8.72 11.23 -1.46
N ARG A 389 -7.78 10.56 -2.13
CA ARG A 389 -6.91 9.53 -1.56
C ARG A 389 -6.15 10.00 -0.32
N LEU A 390 -5.71 11.26 -0.27
CA LEU A 390 -4.97 11.78 0.88
C LEU A 390 -5.82 11.71 2.15
N PHE A 391 -7.08 12.13 2.09
CA PHE A 391 -7.97 12.15 3.24
C PHE A 391 -8.47 10.75 3.62
N ASP A 392 -8.62 9.88 2.63
CA ASP A 392 -9.15 8.54 2.84
C ASP A 392 -8.12 7.53 3.33
N GLN A 393 -6.93 7.53 2.72
CA GLN A 393 -5.94 6.46 2.90
C GLN A 393 -4.81 6.87 3.84
N SER A 394 -4.43 8.15 3.91
CA SER A 394 -3.34 8.58 4.80
C SER A 394 -3.60 8.23 6.27
N PRO A 395 -4.80 8.44 6.85
CA PRO A 395 -5.05 8.07 8.24
C PRO A 395 -4.87 6.56 8.51
N ALA A 396 -5.32 5.71 7.58
CA ALA A 396 -5.12 4.27 7.69
C ALA A 396 -3.64 3.89 7.54
N ARG A 397 -2.91 4.56 6.65
CA ARG A 397 -1.45 4.35 6.51
C ARG A 397 -0.68 4.80 7.74
N VAL A 398 -1.04 5.94 8.35
CA VAL A 398 -0.47 6.42 9.61
C VAL A 398 -0.71 5.40 10.73
N ALA A 399 -1.91 4.84 10.85
CA ALA A 399 -2.20 3.78 11.82
C ALA A 399 -1.34 2.54 11.61
N TRP A 400 -1.15 2.13 10.35
CA TRP A 400 -0.35 0.97 10.01
C TRP A 400 1.13 1.16 10.35
N THR A 401 1.72 2.30 9.96
CA THR A 401 3.13 2.59 10.21
C THR A 401 3.41 2.96 11.66
N SER A 402 2.46 3.59 12.35
CA SER A 402 2.58 3.96 13.76
C SER A 402 2.56 2.74 14.65
N LEU A 403 1.65 1.78 14.44
CA LEU A 403 1.63 0.55 15.22
C LEU A 403 2.94 -0.23 15.10
N ALA A 404 3.44 -0.40 13.88
CA ALA A 404 4.69 -1.13 13.65
C ALA A 404 5.89 -0.41 14.28
N SER A 405 5.95 0.93 14.17
CA SER A 405 7.01 1.74 14.76
C SER A 405 6.97 1.73 16.29
N ALA A 406 5.77 1.81 16.89
CA ALA A 406 5.57 1.77 18.33
C ALA A 406 6.01 0.42 18.91
N ILE A 407 5.62 -0.69 18.29
CA ILE A 407 6.05 -2.03 18.70
C ILE A 407 7.56 -2.18 18.58
N ASN A 408 8.16 -1.71 17.47
CA ASN A 408 9.61 -1.75 17.30
C ASN A 408 10.35 -1.01 18.42
N MET A 409 9.90 0.20 18.77
CA MET A 409 10.47 0.97 19.87
C MET A 409 10.27 0.29 21.22
N ALA A 410 9.07 -0.25 21.49
CA ALA A 410 8.80 -0.97 22.73
C ALA A 410 9.73 -2.17 22.91
N MET A 411 9.95 -2.95 21.84
CA MET A 411 10.92 -4.06 21.86
C MET A 411 12.34 -3.57 22.08
N GLY A 412 12.73 -2.45 21.48
CA GLY A 412 14.03 -1.81 21.73
C GLY A 412 14.22 -1.41 23.19
N GLU A 413 13.19 -0.85 23.82
CA GLU A 413 13.22 -0.47 25.23
C GLU A 413 13.21 -1.66 26.18
N LEU A 414 12.45 -2.72 25.87
CA LEU A 414 12.42 -3.96 26.65
C LEU A 414 13.78 -4.68 26.65
N THR A 415 14.55 -4.51 25.58
CA THR A 415 15.83 -5.19 25.38
C THR A 415 17.04 -4.34 25.77
N ARG A 416 16.81 -3.07 26.14
CA ARG A 416 17.83 -2.06 26.42
C ARG A 416 18.76 -2.50 27.55
N GLY A 417 20.05 -2.61 27.25
CA GLY A 417 21.11 -2.92 28.23
C GLY A 417 21.13 -4.35 28.79
N GLY A 418 20.16 -5.20 28.40
CA GLY A 418 20.02 -6.57 28.94
C GLY A 418 20.20 -7.68 27.89
N THR A 419 20.43 -7.35 26.62
CA THR A 419 20.52 -8.32 25.53
C THR A 419 21.56 -7.94 24.48
N THR A 420 21.92 -8.88 23.60
CA THR A 420 22.82 -8.59 22.48
C THR A 420 22.13 -7.72 21.42
N PRO A 421 22.88 -6.88 20.67
CA PRO A 421 22.30 -6.08 19.59
C PRO A 421 21.56 -6.91 18.54
N ALA A 422 22.04 -8.13 18.26
CA ALA A 422 21.41 -9.05 17.33
C ALA A 422 20.03 -9.52 17.82
N LEU A 423 19.88 -9.83 19.12
CA LEU A 423 18.60 -10.22 19.70
C LEU A 423 17.62 -9.05 19.75
N SER A 424 18.10 -7.85 20.12
CA SER A 424 17.29 -6.63 20.11
C SER A 424 16.78 -6.31 18.69
N SER A 425 17.65 -6.38 17.67
CA SER A 425 17.28 -6.27 16.26
C SER A 425 16.27 -7.33 15.84
N PHE A 426 16.48 -8.60 16.21
CA PHE A 426 15.56 -9.69 15.88
C PHE A 426 14.16 -9.45 16.44
N LEU A 427 14.06 -9.09 17.72
CA LEU A 427 12.77 -8.84 18.38
C LEU A 427 12.09 -7.59 17.82
N GLY A 428 12.84 -6.52 17.60
CA GLY A 428 12.33 -5.29 16.99
C GLY A 428 11.77 -5.52 15.59
N ASN A 429 12.52 -6.20 14.71
CA ASN A 429 12.10 -6.49 13.35
C ASN A 429 10.95 -7.51 13.29
N SER A 430 10.96 -8.52 14.16
CA SER A 430 9.85 -9.48 14.29
C SER A 430 8.56 -8.80 14.74
N GLY A 431 8.65 -7.90 15.72
CA GLY A 431 7.51 -7.09 16.17
C GLY A 431 6.94 -6.22 15.04
N THR A 432 7.80 -5.51 14.31
CA THR A 432 7.40 -4.73 13.12
C THR A 432 6.71 -5.61 12.07
N ALA A 433 7.31 -6.75 11.74
CA ALA A 433 6.81 -7.67 10.72
C ALA A 433 5.45 -8.27 11.09
N LEU A 434 5.26 -8.69 12.34
CA LEU A 434 3.99 -9.19 12.84
C LEU A 434 2.90 -8.10 12.79
N ALA A 435 3.21 -6.90 13.28
CA ALA A 435 2.29 -5.77 13.26
C ALA A 435 1.86 -5.43 11.82
N MET A 436 2.83 -5.37 10.91
CA MET A 436 2.58 -5.07 9.50
C MET A 436 1.78 -6.17 8.81
N GLY A 437 2.16 -7.44 8.99
CA GLY A 437 1.52 -8.59 8.34
C GLY A 437 0.10 -8.84 8.84
N LEU A 438 -0.14 -8.77 10.16
CA LEU A 438 -1.47 -8.97 10.75
C LEU A 438 -2.44 -7.85 10.37
N ALA A 439 -1.97 -6.61 10.31
CA ALA A 439 -2.80 -5.48 9.90
C ALA A 439 -3.01 -5.39 8.37
N TYR A 440 -2.21 -6.12 7.57
CA TYR A 440 -2.17 -5.98 6.12
C TYR A 440 -3.53 -6.12 5.45
N ARG A 441 -4.29 -7.18 5.79
CA ARG A 441 -5.62 -7.44 5.22
C ARG A 441 -6.54 -6.25 5.46
N THR A 442 -6.69 -5.86 6.73
CA THR A 442 -7.57 -4.76 7.14
C THR A 442 -7.21 -3.44 6.45
N MET A 443 -5.91 -3.12 6.34
CA MET A 443 -5.47 -1.89 5.69
C MET A 443 -5.71 -1.90 4.19
N ASN A 444 -5.31 -2.97 3.49
CA ASN A 444 -5.46 -3.03 2.04
C ASN A 444 -6.93 -3.12 1.62
N GLN A 445 -7.77 -3.88 2.32
CA GLN A 445 -9.21 -3.90 2.05
C GLN A 445 -9.84 -2.50 2.27
N THR A 446 -9.42 -1.77 3.31
CA THR A 446 -9.83 -0.36 3.51
C THR A 446 -9.41 0.52 2.33
N PHE A 447 -8.20 0.34 1.80
CA PHE A 447 -7.74 1.08 0.61
C PHE A 447 -8.57 0.74 -0.63
N GLN A 448 -8.94 -0.53 -0.83
CA GLN A 448 -9.81 -0.96 -1.94
C GLN A 448 -11.21 -0.37 -1.82
N ALA A 449 -11.80 -0.37 -0.62
CA ALA A 449 -13.09 0.25 -0.35
C ALA A 449 -13.10 1.72 -0.75
N HIS A 450 -12.11 2.49 -0.28
CA HIS A 450 -12.00 3.91 -0.62
C HIS A 450 -11.76 4.12 -2.12
N GLY A 451 -10.90 3.31 -2.74
CA GLY A 451 -10.65 3.39 -4.19
C GLY A 451 -11.92 3.13 -5.02
N SER A 452 -12.75 2.18 -4.61
CA SER A 452 -14.02 1.87 -5.28
C SER A 452 -15.04 2.99 -5.14
N VAL A 453 -15.14 3.61 -3.95
CA VAL A 453 -16.04 4.75 -3.72
C VAL A 453 -15.65 5.93 -4.60
N ARG A 454 -14.36 6.27 -4.66
CA ARG A 454 -13.89 7.40 -5.48
C ARG A 454 -14.12 7.15 -6.97
N LYS A 455 -13.82 5.95 -7.45
CA LYS A 455 -14.15 5.56 -8.84
C LYS A 455 -15.63 5.66 -9.17
N ALA A 456 -16.52 5.40 -8.21
CA ALA A 456 -17.96 5.52 -8.41
C ALA A 456 -18.43 6.98 -8.41
N ILE A 457 -17.78 7.87 -7.65
CA ILE A 457 -18.05 9.31 -7.66
C ILE A 457 -17.58 9.94 -8.99
N ASP A 458 -16.43 9.51 -9.49
CA ASP A 458 -15.85 10.00 -10.74
C ASP A 458 -16.50 9.42 -12.00
N ALA A 459 -17.35 8.38 -11.86
CA ALA A 459 -18.05 7.79 -12.97
C ALA A 459 -19.09 8.81 -13.52
N PRO A 460 -19.11 9.08 -14.84
CA PRO A 460 -20.17 9.88 -15.43
C PRO A 460 -21.53 9.28 -15.05
N PRO A 461 -22.57 10.10 -14.82
CA PRO A 461 -23.93 9.59 -14.72
C PRO A 461 -24.17 8.65 -15.91
N PRO A 462 -24.82 7.49 -15.71
CA PRO A 462 -25.23 6.68 -16.86
C PRO A 462 -25.93 7.64 -17.82
N ALA A 463 -25.44 7.71 -19.06
CA ALA A 463 -26.06 8.53 -20.09
C ALA A 463 -27.54 8.24 -19.98
N ALA A 464 -28.33 9.26 -19.61
CA ALA A 464 -29.76 9.10 -19.57
C ALA A 464 -30.09 8.55 -20.96
N THR A 465 -30.48 7.27 -21.03
CA THR A 465 -31.21 6.79 -22.19
C THR A 465 -32.30 7.82 -22.32
N ALA A 466 -32.18 8.67 -23.35
CA ALA A 466 -33.19 9.65 -23.65
C ALA A 466 -34.47 8.83 -23.68
N VAL A 467 -35.26 8.93 -22.62
CA VAL A 467 -36.63 8.47 -22.65
C VAL A 467 -37.20 9.42 -23.67
N GLU A 468 -37.22 8.94 -24.92
CA GLU A 468 -37.89 9.62 -26.00
C GLU A 468 -39.24 10.02 -25.41
N PRO A 469 -39.52 11.32 -25.24
CA PRO A 469 -40.72 11.72 -24.53
C PRO A 469 -41.87 11.02 -25.23
N VAL A 470 -42.75 10.37 -24.47
CA VAL A 470 -43.90 9.66 -25.03
C VAL A 470 -44.68 10.58 -25.98
N GLN A 471 -44.63 11.89 -25.76
CA GLN A 471 -45.04 12.97 -26.66
C GLN A 471 -44.40 12.89 -28.07
N ALA A 472 -43.08 12.77 -28.20
CA ALA A 472 -42.38 12.70 -29.49
C ALA A 472 -42.70 11.41 -30.26
N ARG A 473 -42.94 10.30 -29.54
CA ARG A 473 -43.38 9.03 -30.16
C ARG A 473 -44.83 9.10 -30.64
N ILE A 474 -45.70 9.79 -29.91
CA ILE A 474 -47.09 10.05 -30.29
C ILE A 474 -47.16 11.03 -31.47
N GLU A 475 -46.36 12.10 -31.47
CA GLU A 475 -46.30 13.07 -32.58
C GLU A 475 -45.71 12.48 -33.86
N ALA A 476 -44.70 11.61 -33.75
CA ALA A 476 -44.15 10.87 -34.89
C ALA A 476 -45.15 9.86 -35.48
N GLN A 477 -45.96 9.20 -34.62
CA GLN A 477 -47.03 8.30 -35.08
C GLN A 477 -48.22 9.07 -35.67
N ALA A 478 -48.62 10.20 -35.07
CA ALA A 478 -49.69 11.07 -35.58
C ALA A 478 -49.31 11.73 -36.92
N GLY A 479 -48.05 12.15 -37.08
CA GLY A 479 -47.50 12.69 -38.32
C GLY A 479 -47.44 11.68 -39.47
N MET A 480 -47.18 10.39 -39.17
CA MET A 480 -47.22 9.31 -40.17
C MET A 480 -48.65 8.96 -40.61
N VAL A 481 -49.64 9.03 -39.71
CA VAL A 481 -51.05 8.79 -40.06
C VAL A 481 -51.59 9.90 -40.96
N ASN A 482 -51.24 11.17 -40.69
CA ASN A 482 -51.64 12.29 -41.55
C ASN A 482 -50.94 12.30 -42.94
N ARG A 483 -49.69 11.84 -43.04
CA ARG A 483 -49.01 11.68 -44.35
C ARG A 483 -49.60 10.58 -45.21
N ARG A 484 -50.11 9.48 -44.62
CA ARG A 484 -50.83 8.41 -45.36
C ARG A 484 -52.25 8.82 -45.76
N GLY A 485 -52.91 9.69 -44.99
CA GLY A 485 -54.20 10.29 -45.35
C GLY A 485 -54.11 11.20 -46.57
N ASN A 486 -53.15 12.14 -46.57
CA ASN A 486 -53.00 13.13 -47.65
C ASN A 486 -52.50 12.52 -48.97
N THR A 487 -51.73 11.44 -48.94
CA THR A 487 -51.30 10.73 -50.17
C THR A 487 -52.40 9.89 -50.81
N ARG A 488 -53.45 9.49 -50.06
CA ARG A 488 -54.64 8.83 -50.66
C ARG A 488 -55.63 9.83 -51.25
N VAL A 489 -55.82 11.00 -50.64
CA VAL A 489 -56.71 12.05 -51.17
C VAL A 489 -56.12 12.67 -52.45
N ALA A 490 -54.80 12.91 -52.50
CA ALA A 490 -54.14 13.42 -53.72
C ALA A 490 -54.13 12.43 -54.90
N ARG A 491 -54.23 11.11 -54.65
CA ARG A 491 -54.35 10.10 -55.71
C ARG A 491 -55.77 9.90 -56.23
N ALA A 492 -56.79 10.26 -55.44
CA ALA A 492 -58.19 10.23 -55.89
C ALA A 492 -58.53 11.47 -56.74
N ALA A 493 -57.96 12.63 -56.42
CA ALA A 493 -58.21 13.87 -57.17
C ALA A 493 -57.50 13.97 -58.55
N LEU A 494 -56.61 13.02 -58.88
CA LEU A 494 -55.92 12.97 -60.18
C LEU A 494 -56.48 11.88 -61.13
N ALA A 495 -57.55 11.18 -60.73
CA ALA A 495 -58.18 10.14 -61.54
C ALA A 495 -59.52 10.57 -62.19
N ASP A 496 -60.07 11.75 -61.84
CA ASP A 496 -61.36 12.25 -62.36
C ASP A 496 -61.24 13.32 -63.47
N ASP A 497 -60.03 13.72 -63.88
CA ASP A 497 -59.81 14.72 -64.96
C ASP A 497 -59.29 14.09 -66.28
N ALA A 498 -59.54 12.80 -66.51
CA ALA A 498 -59.21 12.13 -67.78
C ALA A 498 -60.33 11.19 -68.23
N VAL A 499 -61.46 11.77 -68.65
CA VAL A 499 -62.38 11.19 -69.66
C VAL A 499 -62.84 12.30 -70.60
#